data_AF-A0A7Y0GLT0-F1
#
_entry.id   AF-A0A7Y0GLT0-F1
#
_cell.length_a   1.000
_cell.length_b   1.000
_cell.length_c   1.000
_cell.angle_alpha   90.00
_cell.angle_beta   90.00
_cell.angle_gamma   90.00
#
_symmetry.space_group_name_H-M   'P 1'
#
loop_
_entity.id
_entity.type
_entity.pdbx_description
1 polymer ?
#
loop_
_entity_poly.entity_id
_entity_poly.type
_entity_poly.pdbx_seq_one_letter_code
_entity_poly.pdbx_strand_id
1 'polypeptide(L)' 'MWRLDTATGVWTQISPIPSSSTDDYSGCSGLTIDRQNPSTIMVTTQVSWWPGVIIFRSTDRGATWSRI' A
#
# COMPACT_ATOMS: atom_id res chain seq x y z
N MET A 1 6.18 1.74 -0.60
CA MET A 1 5.05 2.66 -0.86
C MET A 1 5.13 3.82 0.11
N TRP A 2 4.95 5.04 -0.39
CA TRP A 2 5.08 6.25 0.41
C TRP A 2 3.91 7.20 0.13
N ARG A 3 3.57 8.00 1.14
CA ARG A 3 2.57 9.08 1.05
C ARG A 3 3.27 10.42 1.26
N LEU A 4 3.02 11.38 0.38
CA LEU A 4 3.44 12.76 0.56
C LEU A 4 2.31 13.57 1.19
N ASP A 5 2.60 14.25 2.29
CA ASP A 5 1.81 15.39 2.73
C ASP A 5 2.25 16.64 1.94
N THR A 6 1.37 17.14 1.08
CA THR A 6 1.68 18.27 0.19
C THR A 6 1.73 19.61 0.92
N ALA A 7 1.17 19.72 2.14
CA ALA A 7 1.24 20.94 2.94
C ALA A 7 2.61 21.08 3.62
N THR A 8 3.20 19.96 4.05
CA THR A 8 4.45 19.96 4.84
C THR A 8 5.65 19.45 4.05
N GLY A 9 5.45 18.78 2.92
CA GLY A 9 6.51 18.11 2.14
C GLY A 9 7.00 16.80 2.77
N VAL A 10 6.38 16.35 3.87
CA VAL A 10 6.82 15.15 4.60
C VAL A 10 6.38 13.89 3.86
N TRP A 11 7.33 12.99 3.64
CA TRP A 11 7.08 11.66 3.13
C TRP A 11 6.94 10.66 4.28
N THR A 12 5.86 9.89 4.28
CA THR A 12 5.60 8.82 5.26
C THR A 12 5.60 7.46 4.55
N GLN A 13 6.34 6.50 5.08
CA GLN A 13 6.29 5.13 4.57
C GLN A 13 4.97 4.49 4.99
N ILE A 14 4.22 3.98 4.01
CA ILE A 14 2.89 3.39 4.21
C ILE A 14 2.77 2.02 3.53
N SER A 15 3.88 1.32 3.31
CA SER A 15 3.83 -0.01 2.70
C SER A 15 3.07 -1.00 3.60
N PRO A 16 2.19 -1.84 3.04
CA PRO A 16 1.56 -2.94 3.80
C PRO A 16 2.60 -3.96 4.30
N ILE A 17 3.67 -4.16 3.54
CA ILE A 17 4.85 -4.91 3.94
C ILE A 17 6.04 -3.93 3.94
N PRO A 18 6.69 -3.68 5.08
CA PRO A 18 7.86 -2.80 5.13
C PRO A 18 8.97 -3.30 4.21
N SER A 19 9.66 -2.38 3.53
CA SER A 19 10.76 -2.72 2.62
C SER A 19 11.99 -3.30 3.31
N SER A 20 12.03 -3.25 4.64
CA SER A 20 13.02 -3.93 5.47
C SER A 20 12.65 -5.38 5.80
N SER A 21 11.42 -5.81 5.51
CA SER A 21 10.98 -7.18 5.74
C SER A 21 11.43 -8.09 4.60
N THR A 22 11.85 -9.30 4.92
CA THR A 22 12.07 -10.38 3.95
C THR A 22 10.79 -10.78 3.21
N ASP A 23 9.63 -10.37 3.73
CA ASP A 23 8.33 -10.59 3.09
C ASP A 23 8.07 -9.62 1.92
N ASP A 24 8.87 -8.57 1.73
CA ASP A 24 8.75 -7.64 0.59
C ASP A 24 9.40 -8.21 -0.69
N TYR A 25 9.03 -9.44 -1.04
CA TYR A 25 9.62 -10.15 -2.19
C TYR A 25 8.94 -9.83 -3.53
N SER A 26 7.82 -9.11 -3.50
CA SER A 26 6.98 -8.87 -4.68
C SER A 26 6.68 -7.40 -4.94
N GLY A 27 7.19 -6.44 -4.15
CA GLY A 27 6.95 -5.02 -4.39
C GLY A 27 5.46 -4.63 -4.52
N CYS A 28 5.18 -3.43 -5.04
CA CYS A 28 3.81 -2.93 -5.23
C CYS A 28 3.66 -2.35 -6.64
N SER A 29 2.71 -2.86 -7.44
CA SER A 29 2.51 -2.43 -8.84
C SER A 29 1.24 -1.61 -9.08
N GLY A 30 0.11 -1.99 -8.47
CA GLY A 30 -1.17 -1.30 -8.63
C GLY A 30 -1.47 -0.42 -7.42
N LEU A 31 -1.91 0.82 -7.63
CA LEU A 31 -2.38 1.73 -6.59
C LEU A 31 -3.67 2.42 -7.06
N THR A 32 -4.71 2.38 -6.22
CA THR A 32 -5.94 3.15 -6.43
C THR A 32 -6.40 3.84 -5.14
N ILE A 33 -7.15 4.92 -5.31
CA ILE A 33 -7.70 5.76 -4.25
C ILE A 33 -9.20 5.90 -4.51
N ASP A 34 -10.02 5.71 -3.48
CA ASP A 34 -11.45 5.97 -3.56
C ASP A 34 -11.70 7.49 -3.58
N ARG A 35 -12.35 7.97 -4.65
CA ARG A 35 -12.63 9.40 -4.84
C ARG A 35 -13.73 9.93 -3.92
N GLN A 36 -14.64 9.08 -3.45
CA GLN A 36 -15.69 9.46 -2.50
C GLN A 36 -15.17 9.42 -1.05
N ASN A 37 -14.23 8.52 -0.76
CA ASN A 37 -13.54 8.45 0.51
C ASN A 37 -12.02 8.31 0.33
N PRO A 38 -11.27 9.42 0.20
CA PRO A 38 -9.82 9.40 -0.05
C PRO A 38 -8.98 8.75 1.05
N SER A 39 -9.58 8.40 2.20
CA SER A 39 -8.91 7.59 3.22
C SER A 39 -8.80 6.11 2.84
N THR A 40 -9.64 5.66 1.91
CA THR A 40 -9.60 4.30 1.36
C THR A 40 -8.65 4.23 0.17
N ILE A 41 -7.64 3.38 0.30
CA ILE A 41 -6.67 3.11 -0.75
C ILE A 41 -6.46 1.60 -0.87
N MET A 42 -6.17 1.13 -2.08
CA MET A 42 -5.85 -0.27 -2.34
C MET A 42 -4.56 -0.39 -3.12
N VAL A 43 -3.78 -1.42 -2.82
CA VAL A 43 -2.52 -1.72 -3.48
C VAL A 43 -2.44 -3.22 -3.81
N THR A 44 -1.80 -3.56 -4.92
CA THR A 44 -1.57 -4.95 -5.32
C THR A 44 -0.08 -5.26 -5.35
N THR A 45 0.28 -6.48 -4.94
CA THR A 45 1.67 -6.96 -5.08
C THR A 45 2.03 -7.17 -6.54
N GLN A 46 3.30 -6.92 -6.90
CA GLN A 46 3.82 -7.20 -8.23
C GLN A 46 4.34 -8.65 -8.30
N VAL A 47 3.57 -9.53 -8.94
CA VAL A 47 4.02 -10.92 -9.22
C VAL A 47 4.42 -11.66 -7.94
N SER A 48 3.47 -11.87 -7.04
CA SER A 48 3.61 -12.90 -6.01
C SER A 48 3.40 -14.27 -6.70
N TRP A 49 4.50 -14.95 -7.06
CA TRP A 49 4.47 -16.24 -7.78
C TRP A 49 3.61 -17.31 -7.11
N TRP A 50 3.56 -17.30 -5.78
CA TRP A 50 2.67 -18.10 -4.96
C TRP A 50 2.37 -17.31 -3.68
N PRO A 51 1.11 -17.20 -3.19
CA PRO A 51 -0.12 -17.84 -3.65
C PRO A 51 -0.82 -17.14 -4.83
N GLY A 52 -0.17 -16.15 -5.46
CA GLY A 52 -0.77 -15.28 -6.48
C GLY A 52 -0.81 -13.82 -6.01
N VAL A 53 -1.31 -12.92 -6.86
CA VAL A 53 -1.43 -11.48 -6.55
C VAL A 53 -2.21 -11.28 -5.25
N ILE A 54 -1.63 -10.49 -4.34
CA ILE A 54 -2.25 -10.12 -3.06
C ILE A 54 -2.77 -8.70 -3.19
N ILE A 55 -4.00 -8.48 -2.72
CA ILE A 55 -4.61 -7.16 -2.65
C ILE A 55 -4.61 -6.74 -1.18
N PHE A 56 -4.15 -5.53 -0.91
CA PHE A 56 -4.24 -4.89 0.39
C PHE A 56 -5.18 -3.69 0.32
N ARG A 57 -6.00 -3.51 1.35
CA ARG A 57 -6.87 -2.34 1.53
C ARG A 57 -6.54 -1.63 2.83
N SER A 58 -6.41 -0.32 2.76
CA SER A 58 -6.38 0.58 3.90
C SER A 58 -7.68 1.41 3.91
N THR A 59 -8.14 1.80 5.09
CA THR A 59 -9.23 2.79 5.26
C THR A 59 -8.78 4.04 6.03
N ASP A 60 -7.49 4.15 6.30
CA ASP A 60 -6.86 5.19 7.13
C ASP A 60 -5.62 5.82 6.45
N ARG A 61 -5.64 5.91 5.11
CA ARG A 61 -4.57 6.51 4.28
C ARG A 61 -3.21 5.78 4.42
N GLY A 62 -3.25 4.48 4.63
CA GLY A 62 -2.10 3.57 4.63
C GLY A 62 -1.42 3.42 5.99
N ALA A 63 -2.08 3.84 7.07
CA ALA A 63 -1.57 3.62 8.43
C ALA A 63 -1.73 2.15 8.85
N THR A 64 -2.83 1.52 8.43
CA THR A 64 -3.06 0.07 8.61
C THR A 64 -3.62 -0.56 7.34
N TRP A 65 -3.33 -1.85 7.16
CA TRP A 65 -3.72 -2.59 5.96
C TRP A 65 -4.40 -3.90 6.33
N SER A 66 -5.44 -4.25 5.59
CA SER A 66 -6.05 -5.58 5.57
C SER A 66 -5.71 -6.27 4.26
N ARG A 67 -5.28 -7.54 4.35
CA ARG A 67 -5.19 -8.43 3.19
C ARG A 67 -6.60 -8.91 2.82
N ILE A 68 -6.91 -8.91 1.53
CA ILE A 68 -8.16 -9.43 0.96
C ILE A 68 -7.88 -10.74 0.23
#